data_AF-A0A7C1XGK9-F1
#
_entry.id   AF-A0A7C1XGK9-F1
#
_cell.length_a   1.000
_cell.length_b   1.000
_cell.length_c   1.000
_cell.angle_alpha   90.00
_cell.angle_beta   90.00
_cell.angle_gamma   90.00
#
_symmetry.space_group_name_H-M   'P 1'
#
loop_
_entity.id
_entity.type
_entity.pdbx_description
1 polymer ?
#
loop_
_entity_poly.entity_id
_entity_poly.type
_entity_poly.pdbx_seq_one_letter_code
_entity_poly.pdbx_strand_id
1 'polypeptide(L)'
;MHRFWLLLLLTGLTACAGLPEAPPRPASHAFTDTQDTALARSVAPLLQAHPGQDGFILLENGLDAFVARAALAEYAGRSIDVQ
;
A
#
# COMPACT_ATOMS: atom_id res chain seq x y z
N MET A 1 21.30 40.05 -11.13
CA MET A 1 20.18 39.60 -10.26
C MET A 1 18.96 39.17 -11.07
N HIS A 2 18.45 39.95 -12.03
CA HIS A 2 17.28 39.55 -12.86
C HIS A 2 17.44 38.27 -13.69
N ARG A 3 18.65 38.00 -14.20
CA ARG A 3 18.97 36.76 -14.95
C ARG A 3 18.79 35.49 -14.11
N PHE A 4 19.05 35.57 -12.80
CA PHE A 4 18.91 34.44 -11.88
C PHE A 4 17.44 34.11 -11.62
N TRP A 5 16.61 35.14 -11.42
CA TRP A 5 15.16 34.98 -11.25
C TRP A 5 14.48 34.44 -12.52
N LEU A 6 14.91 34.89 -13.70
CA LEU A 6 14.45 34.35 -14.99
C LEU A 6 14.80 32.85 -15.13
N LEU A 7 16.03 32.47 -14.80
CA LEU A 7 16.46 31.06 -14.82
C LEU A 7 15.64 30.19 -13.85
N LEU A 8 15.39 30.68 -12.62
CA LEU A 8 14.63 29.96 -11.61
C LEU A 8 13.15 29.78 -11.99
N LEU A 9 12.55 30.79 -12.62
CA LEU A 9 11.18 30.74 -13.15
C LEU A 9 11.07 29.73 -14.31
N LEU A 10 12.03 29.76 -15.24
CA LEU A 10 12.10 28.82 -16.36
C LEU A 10 12.24 27.36 -15.91
N THR A 11 13.06 27.08 -14.90
CA THR A 11 13.22 25.73 -14.35
C THR A 11 11.98 25.25 -13.61
N GLY A 12 11.31 26.13 -12.85
CA GLY A 12 10.09 25.79 -12.11
C GLY A 12 8.91 25.42 -13.02
N LEU A 13 8.82 26.03 -14.21
CA LEU A 13 7.76 25.73 -15.18
C LEU A 13 7.87 24.31 -15.77
N THR A 14 9.07 23.73 -15.81
CA THR A 14 9.29 22.36 -16.29
C THR A 14 9.15 21.29 -15.21
N ALA A 15 8.97 21.68 -13.94
CA ALA A 15 8.83 20.75 -12.82
C ALA A 15 7.47 20.02 -12.79
N CYS A 16 6.50 20.48 -13.58
CA CYS A 16 5.19 19.85 -13.76
C CYS A 16 5.14 18.98 -15.03
N ALA A 17 6.22 18.28 -15.38
CA ALA A 17 6.17 17.27 -16.43
C ALA A 17 5.26 16.12 -15.96
N GLY A 18 4.14 15.91 -16.66
CA GLY A 18 3.21 14.81 -16.37
C GLY A 18 3.89 13.45 -16.50
N LEU A 19 3.43 12.48 -15.72
CA LEU A 19 3.87 11.09 -15.85
C LEU A 19 3.55 10.58 -17.26
N PRO A 20 4.44 9.78 -17.88
CA PRO A 20 4.12 9.11 -19.14
C PRO A 20 2.88 8.22 -18.97
N GLU A 21 2.12 8.07 -20.04
CA GLU A 21 0.90 7.28 -20.03
C GLU A 21 1.18 5.86 -19.57
N ALA A 22 0.39 5.37 -18.62
CA ALA A 22 0.57 4.03 -18.09
C ALA A 22 0.29 3.02 -19.22
N PRO A 23 1.12 1.98 -19.38
CA PRO A 23 0.82 0.93 -20.33
C PRO A 23 -0.52 0.28 -19.99
N PRO A 24 -1.29 -0.19 -21.00
CA PRO A 24 -2.55 -0.87 -20.76
C PRO A 24 -2.34 -2.06 -19.83
N ARG A 25 -3.05 -2.06 -18.70
CA ARG A 25 -2.97 -3.13 -17.70
C ARG A 25 -4.13 -4.11 -17.93
N PRO A 26 -3.88 -5.42 -17.97
CA PRO A 26 -4.96 -6.39 -18.02
C PRO A 26 -5.84 -6.27 -16.77
N ALA A 27 -7.14 -6.51 -16.94
CA ALA A 27 -8.06 -6.54 -15.81
C ALA A 27 -7.67 -7.66 -14.84
N SER A 28 -7.67 -7.35 -13.54
CA SER A 28 -7.46 -8.29 -12.45
C SER A 28 -8.65 -8.27 -11.51
N HIS A 29 -8.94 -9.40 -10.87
CA HIS A 29 -10.03 -9.54 -9.91
C HIS A 29 -9.48 -10.00 -8.55
N ALA A 30 -10.17 -9.64 -7.48
CA ALA A 30 -9.82 -10.10 -6.14
C ALA A 30 -10.09 -11.61 -5.99
N PHE A 31 -9.23 -12.30 -5.23
CA PHE A 31 -9.47 -13.68 -4.82
C PHE A 31 -10.64 -13.76 -3.85
N THR A 32 -11.55 -14.70 -4.06
CA THR A 32 -12.74 -14.92 -3.20
C THR A 32 -12.59 -16.13 -2.27
N ASP A 33 -11.61 -16.99 -2.52
CA ASP A 33 -11.35 -18.26 -1.83
C ASP A 33 -10.17 -18.16 -0.83
N THR A 34 -10.25 -17.16 0.06
CA THR A 34 -9.17 -16.78 0.99
C THR A 34 -9.39 -17.24 2.44
N GLN A 35 -10.60 -17.72 2.79
CA GLN A 35 -10.96 -18.10 4.16
C GLN A 35 -10.12 -19.24 4.76
N ASP A 36 -9.56 -20.11 3.92
CA ASP A 36 -8.78 -21.28 4.36
C ASP A 36 -7.27 -20.99 4.50
N THR A 37 -6.86 -19.73 4.36
CA THR A 37 -5.46 -19.35 4.60
C THR A 37 -5.11 -19.39 6.10
N ALA A 38 -3.83 -19.60 6.41
CA ALA A 38 -3.37 -19.59 7.80
C ALA A 38 -3.67 -18.25 8.51
N LEU A 39 -3.47 -17.13 7.80
CA LEU A 39 -3.80 -15.78 8.31
C LEU A 39 -5.31 -15.59 8.53
N ALA A 40 -6.18 -16.00 7.58
CA ALA A 40 -7.62 -15.88 7.76
C ALA A 40 -8.12 -16.69 8.97
N ARG A 41 -7.61 -17.91 9.15
CA ARG A 41 -7.97 -18.75 10.30
C ARG A 41 -7.49 -18.18 11.64
N SER A 42 -6.33 -17.53 11.68
CA SER A 42 -5.80 -16.99 12.95
C SER A 42 -6.58 -15.76 13.43
N VAL A 43 -7.12 -14.94 12.53
CA VAL A 43 -7.88 -13.73 12.89
C VAL A 43 -9.40 -13.97 12.95
N ALA A 44 -9.91 -15.11 12.49
CA ALA A 44 -11.34 -15.43 12.48
C ALA A 44 -12.05 -15.22 13.84
N PRO A 45 -11.47 -15.58 15.00
CA PRO A 45 -12.10 -15.29 16.30
C PRO A 45 -12.29 -13.79 16.57
N LEU A 46 -11.33 -12.95 16.15
CA LEU A 46 -11.41 -11.49 16.31
C LEU A 46 -12.50 -10.89 15.42
N LEU A 47 -12.60 -11.35 14.17
CA LEU A 47 -13.64 -10.91 13.25
C LEU A 47 -15.04 -11.27 13.75
N GLN A 48 -15.20 -12.47 14.35
CA GLN A 48 -16.46 -12.88 14.96
C GLN A 48 -16.82 -12.04 16.18
N ALA A 49 -15.84 -11.62 16.98
CA ALA A 49 -16.05 -10.77 18.14
C ALA A 49 -16.39 -9.31 17.79
N HIS A 50 -15.98 -8.85 16.59
CA HIS A 50 -16.11 -7.45 16.16
C HIS A 50 -16.79 -7.31 14.78
N PRO A 51 -18.05 -7.74 14.63
CA PRO A 51 -18.75 -7.67 13.35
C PRO A 51 -18.92 -6.23 12.87
N GLY A 52 -18.61 -5.98 11.59
CA GLY A 52 -18.76 -4.67 10.96
C GLY A 52 -17.70 -3.63 11.33
N GLN A 53 -16.63 -4.04 12.04
CA GLN A 53 -15.50 -3.18 12.37
C GLN A 53 -14.28 -3.51 11.51
N ASP A 54 -13.42 -2.52 11.30
CA ASP A 54 -12.15 -2.70 10.63
C ASP A 54 -11.10 -3.29 11.58
N GLY A 55 -10.24 -4.17 11.06
CA GLY A 55 -9.16 -4.81 11.82
C GLY A 55 -7.84 -4.05 11.71
N PHE A 56 -7.69 -2.95 12.45
CA PHE A 56 -6.42 -2.20 12.51
C PHE A 56 -5.68 -2.44 13.83
N ILE A 57 -4.36 -2.66 13.73
CA ILE A 57 -3.44 -2.67 14.86
C ILE A 57 -2.44 -1.52 14.66
N LEU A 58 -2.42 -0.58 15.60
CA LEU A 58 -1.49 0.54 15.58
C LEU A 58 -0.12 0.10 16.11
N LEU A 59 0.94 0.45 15.39
CA LEU A 59 2.33 0.17 15.77
C LEU A 59 3.03 1.50 16.04
N GLU A 60 3.62 1.62 17.24
CA GLU A 60 4.09 2.91 17.76
C GLU A 60 5.41 3.37 17.13
N ASN A 61 6.19 2.45 16.55
CA ASN A 61 7.48 2.77 15.98
C ASN A 61 7.70 2.10 14.61
N GLY A 62 8.66 2.67 13.86
CA GLY A 62 8.95 2.23 12.50
C GLY A 62 9.57 0.83 12.40
N LEU A 63 10.29 0.37 13.41
CA LEU A 63 10.91 -0.96 13.40
C LEU A 63 9.84 -2.05 13.48
N ASP A 64 8.89 -1.92 14.41
CA ASP A 64 7.78 -2.86 14.55
C ASP A 64 6.91 -2.86 13.30
N ALA A 65 6.63 -1.68 12.73
CA ALA A 65 5.90 -1.55 11.48
C ALA A 65 6.63 -2.21 10.30
N PHE A 66 7.96 -2.11 10.23
CA PHE A 66 8.75 -2.77 9.19
C PHE A 66 8.73 -4.29 9.34
N VAL A 67 8.95 -4.80 10.55
CA VAL A 67 8.93 -6.23 10.84
C VAL A 67 7.55 -6.83 10.59
N ALA A 68 6.48 -6.14 11.00
CA ALA A 68 5.11 -6.58 10.73
C ALA A 68 4.83 -6.70 9.23
N ARG A 69 5.27 -5.73 8.42
CA ARG A 69 5.12 -5.81 6.94
C ARG A 69 5.92 -6.98 6.35
N ALA A 70 7.17 -7.18 6.79
CA ALA A 70 8.00 -8.29 6.33
C ALA A 70 7.38 -9.65 6.69
N ALA A 71 6.86 -9.79 7.92
CA ALA A 71 6.16 -10.99 8.34
C ALA A 71 4.86 -11.23 7.54
N LEU A 72 4.04 -10.19 7.32
CA LEU A 72 2.83 -10.31 6.52
C LEU A 72 3.13 -10.71 5.06
N ALA A 73 4.22 -10.21 4.49
CA ALA A 73 4.68 -10.62 3.16
C ALA A 73 5.12 -12.09 3.13
N GLU A 74 5.89 -12.53 4.14
CA GLU A 74 6.34 -13.93 4.26
C GLU A 74 5.18 -14.92 4.43
N TYR A 75 4.15 -14.55 5.19
CA TYR A 75 3.01 -15.42 5.49
C TYR A 75 1.79 -15.21 4.58
N ALA A 76 1.89 -14.38 3.54
CA ALA A 76 0.79 -14.13 2.61
C ALA A 76 0.37 -15.43 1.89
N GLY A 77 -0.89 -15.85 2.06
CA GLY A 77 -1.36 -17.16 1.58
C GLY A 77 -1.87 -17.18 0.13
N ARG A 78 -2.36 -16.06 -0.41
CA ARG A 78 -2.96 -15.99 -1.76
C ARG A 78 -2.44 -14.80 -2.56
N SER A 79 -2.51 -13.63 -1.95
CA SER A 79 -2.00 -12.38 -2.50
C SER A 79 -1.71 -11.42 -1.35
N ILE A 80 -0.95 -10.38 -1.63
CA ILE A 80 -0.73 -9.25 -0.75
C ILE A 80 -0.99 -7.96 -1.53
N ASP A 81 -1.76 -7.06 -0.93
CA ASP A 81 -1.92 -5.68 -1.41
C ASP A 81 -0.98 -4.80 -0.58
N VAL A 82 -0.08 -4.08 -1.26
CA VAL A 82 0.93 -3.22 -0.63
C VAL A 82 0.78 -1.82 -1.22
N GLN A 83 0.61 -0.83 -0.34
CA GLN A 83 0.54 0.60 -0.67
C GLN A 83 1.65 1.38 0.01
#